data_AF-A0A174QNJ0-F1
#
_entry.id   AF-A0A174QNJ0-F1
#
_cell.length_a   1.000
_cell.length_b   1.000
_cell.length_c   1.000
_cell.angle_alpha   90.00
_cell.angle_beta   90.00
_cell.angle_gamma   90.00
#
_symmetry.space_group_name_H-M   'P 1'
#
loop_
_entity.id
_entity.type
_entity.pdbx_description
1 polymer ?
#
loop_
_entity_poly.entity_id
_entity_poly.type
_entity_poly.pdbx_seq_one_letter_code
_entity_poly.pdbx_strand_id
1 'polypeptide(L)'
;MHKWNEITDENSLKEFMERVSFFHDSCIKEMHYLSGAYVNENLDMYPVNDRRILRVIIQRQYEEDSMIEMEFQGLKYLKLFPVDERYSCEILDSNIILKEDCIIWSDCEDKTELEDGDTGTLVCASKLRWRSIFGYMGEKNYW
;
A
#
# COMPACT_ATOMS: atom_id res chain seq x y z
N MET A 1 -11.69 13.36 -10.26
CA MET A 1 -10.52 12.56 -9.85
C MET A 1 -9.84 13.32 -8.73
N HIS A 2 -9.78 12.74 -7.53
CA HIS A 2 -9.29 13.44 -6.34
C HIS A 2 -7.77 13.66 -6.40
N LYS A 3 -7.32 14.72 -5.72
CA LYS A 3 -5.92 15.16 -5.68
C LYS A 3 -5.07 14.12 -4.97
N TRP A 4 -3.90 13.81 -5.53
CA TRP A 4 -2.88 13.01 -4.87
C TRP A 4 -2.13 13.85 -3.83
N ASN A 5 -1.84 13.25 -2.68
CA ASN A 5 -1.01 13.78 -1.61
C ASN A 5 0.30 12.99 -1.58
N GLU A 6 1.43 13.67 -1.72
CA GLU A 6 2.76 13.05 -1.71
C GLU A 6 3.31 13.02 -0.27
N ILE A 7 3.99 11.94 0.10
CA ILE A 7 4.77 11.86 1.33
C ILE A 7 6.22 12.15 0.98
N THR A 8 6.70 13.35 1.34
CA THR A 8 8.03 13.85 0.93
C THR A 8 8.99 14.03 2.09
N ASP A 9 8.50 14.02 3.32
CA ASP A 9 9.26 14.29 4.55
C ASP A 9 8.52 13.77 5.79
N GLU A 10 9.17 13.85 6.94
CA GLU A 10 8.64 13.42 8.24
C GLU A 10 7.35 14.14 8.65
N ASN A 11 7.15 15.41 8.25
CA ASN A 11 5.96 16.17 8.62
C ASN A 11 4.74 15.68 7.82
N SER A 12 4.87 15.59 6.50
CA SER A 12 3.83 15.05 5.62
C SER A 12 3.49 13.60 5.96
N LEU A 13 4.50 12.82 6.36
CA LEU A 13 4.33 11.47 6.90
C LEU A 13 3.50 11.47 8.18
N LYS A 14 3.91 12.26 9.19
CA LYS A 14 3.22 12.32 10.47
C LYS A 14 1.76 12.75 10.31
N GLU A 15 1.52 13.80 9.53
CA GLU A 15 0.16 14.28 9.22
C GLU A 15 -0.69 13.19 8.57
N PHE A 16 -0.11 12.40 7.65
CA PHE A 16 -0.80 11.29 7.01
C PHE A 16 -1.15 10.18 8.01
N MET A 17 -0.18 9.71 8.80
CA MET A 17 -0.38 8.63 9.76
C MET A 17 -1.41 9.00 10.84
N GLU A 18 -1.37 10.24 11.34
CA GLU A 18 -2.38 10.75 12.28
C GLU A 18 -3.77 10.82 11.64
N ARG A 19 -3.85 11.31 10.38
CA ARG A 19 -5.11 11.43 9.63
C ARG A 19 -5.77 10.08 9.38
N VAL A 20 -4.99 9.04 9.08
CA VAL A 20 -5.51 7.67 8.86
C VAL A 20 -5.58 6.86 10.15
N SER A 21 -5.28 7.48 11.30
CA SER A 21 -5.25 6.82 12.62
C SER A 21 -4.42 5.54 12.60
N PHE A 22 -3.23 5.62 11.99
CA PHE A 22 -2.31 4.50 11.81
C PHE A 22 -2.96 3.26 11.18
N PHE A 23 -3.98 3.48 10.34
CA PHE A 23 -4.79 2.43 9.72
C PHE A 23 -5.46 1.46 10.72
N HIS A 24 -5.64 1.84 11.98
CA HIS A 24 -6.48 1.09 12.92
C HIS A 24 -7.88 0.84 12.33
N ASP A 25 -8.53 -0.26 12.71
CA ASP A 25 -9.84 -0.71 12.20
C ASP A 25 -9.96 -0.66 10.68
N SER A 26 -8.91 -1.09 9.99
CA SER A 26 -8.84 -1.10 8.53
C SER A 26 -8.46 -2.48 8.00
N CYS A 27 -8.68 -2.72 6.72
CA CYS A 27 -8.19 -3.92 6.04
C CYS A 27 -7.56 -3.58 4.70
N ILE A 28 -6.54 -4.35 4.33
CA ILE A 28 -6.03 -4.35 2.96
C ILE A 28 -7.08 -5.03 2.07
N LYS A 29 -7.69 -4.25 1.20
CA LYS A 29 -8.75 -4.72 0.30
C LYS A 29 -8.19 -5.32 -0.98
N GLU A 30 -7.30 -4.59 -1.64
CA GLU A 30 -6.74 -4.95 -2.95
C GLU A 30 -5.30 -4.47 -3.10
N MET A 31 -4.52 -5.21 -3.88
CA MET A 31 -3.20 -4.79 -4.34
C MET A 31 -3.12 -4.94 -5.85
N HIS A 32 -2.63 -3.92 -6.55
CA HIS A 32 -2.43 -3.93 -7.98
C HIS A 32 -0.98 -3.53 -8.31
N TYR A 33 -0.23 -4.46 -8.88
CA TYR A 33 1.14 -4.23 -9.32
C TYR A 33 1.23 -4.00 -10.82
N LEU A 34 1.86 -2.89 -11.19
CA LEU A 34 2.15 -2.53 -12.57
C LEU A 34 3.65 -2.51 -12.80
N SER A 35 4.17 -3.57 -13.43
CA SER A 35 5.59 -3.69 -13.76
C SER A 35 6.04 -2.67 -14.80
N GLY A 36 5.19 -2.43 -15.81
CA GLY A 36 5.54 -1.69 -17.03
C GLY A 36 6.00 -2.59 -18.19
N ALA A 37 6.31 -3.85 -17.90
CA ALA A 37 6.62 -4.85 -18.91
C ALA A 37 5.35 -5.27 -19.68
N TYR A 38 5.48 -5.59 -20.96
CA TYR A 38 4.38 -6.07 -21.79
C TYR A 38 4.88 -6.92 -22.96
N VAL A 39 3.95 -7.61 -23.61
CA VAL A 39 4.12 -8.21 -24.94
C VAL A 39 3.11 -7.52 -25.86
N ASN A 40 3.56 -7.00 -26.99
CA ASN A 40 2.67 -6.25 -27.90
C ASN A 40 1.89 -7.20 -28.82
N GLU A 41 1.04 -6.63 -29.68
CA GLU A 41 0.23 -7.39 -30.64
C GLU A 41 1.06 -8.17 -31.69
N ASN A 42 2.32 -7.77 -31.91
CA ASN A 42 3.27 -8.48 -32.77
C ASN A 42 4.02 -9.60 -32.04
N LEU A 43 3.70 -9.87 -30.77
CA LEU A 43 4.40 -10.80 -29.89
C LEU A 43 5.84 -10.37 -29.53
N ASP A 44 6.20 -9.11 -29.75
CA ASP A 44 7.48 -8.57 -29.29
C ASP A 44 7.43 -8.32 -27.78
N MET A 45 8.50 -8.72 -27.09
CA MET A 45 8.61 -8.57 -25.65
C MET A 45 9.29 -7.24 -25.30
N TYR A 46 8.68 -6.50 -24.37
CA TYR A 46 9.33 -5.44 -23.60
C TYR A 46 9.49 -5.90 -22.14
N PRO A 47 10.57 -6.66 -21.82
CA PRO A 47 10.76 -7.29 -20.51
C PRO A 47 11.41 -6.33 -19.50
N VAL A 48 10.96 -5.07 -19.46
CA VAL A 48 11.55 -4.05 -18.58
C VAL A 48 10.51 -3.62 -17.54
N ASN A 49 10.83 -3.83 -16.27
CA ASN A 49 10.01 -3.34 -15.16
C ASN A 49 10.32 -1.85 -14.93
N ASP A 50 9.93 -0.98 -15.85
CA ASP A 50 10.24 0.46 -15.79
C ASP A 50 9.25 1.28 -14.95
N ARG A 51 8.05 0.75 -14.66
CA ARG A 51 7.05 1.39 -13.80
C ARG A 51 7.23 1.03 -12.33
N ARG A 52 7.24 -0.27 -12.00
CA ARG A 52 7.35 -0.79 -10.61
C ARG A 52 6.42 -0.03 -9.65
N ILE A 53 5.13 0.05 -9.99
CA ILE A 53 4.13 0.75 -9.19
C ILE A 53 3.28 -0.29 -8.48
N LEU A 54 3.20 -0.21 -7.15
CA LEU A 54 2.25 -0.99 -6.34
C LEU A 54 1.18 -0.04 -5.83
N ARG A 55 -0.08 -0.35 -6.11
CA ARG A 55 -1.24 0.33 -5.52
C ARG A 55 -1.85 -0.57 -4.47
N VAL A 56 -2.03 -0.05 -3.28
CA VAL A 56 -2.67 -0.74 -2.16
C VAL A 56 -3.96 0.01 -1.82
N ILE A 57 -5.07 -0.71 -1.84
CA ILE A 57 -6.38 -0.19 -1.46
C ILE A 57 -6.66 -0.61 -0.03
N ILE A 58 -6.92 0.37 0.83
CA ILE A 58 -7.32 0.15 2.22
C ILE A 58 -8.77 0.60 2.38
N GLN A 59 -9.61 -0.23 2.99
CA GLN A 59 -10.92 0.20 3.51
C GLN A 59 -10.84 0.30 5.03
N ARG A 60 -11.46 1.34 5.58
CA ARG A 60 -11.37 1.75 6.99
C ARG A 60 -12.78 1.84 7.58
N GLN A 61 -12.94 1.49 8.86
CA GLN A 61 -14.18 1.69 9.60
C GLN A 61 -14.35 3.15 10.10
N TYR A 62 -14.05 4.11 9.23
CA TYR A 62 -14.11 5.55 9.51
C TYR A 62 -14.96 6.25 8.45
N GLU A 63 -15.66 7.33 8.82
CA GLU A 63 -16.49 8.09 7.87
C GLU A 63 -15.62 8.92 6.90
N GLU A 64 -14.64 9.63 7.45
CA GLU A 64 -13.66 10.39 6.67
C GLU A 64 -12.54 9.48 6.15
N ASP A 65 -12.20 9.65 4.87
CA ASP A 65 -11.20 8.83 4.18
C ASP A 65 -11.41 7.32 4.42
N SER A 66 -12.67 6.90 4.30
CA SER A 66 -13.14 5.52 4.50
C SER A 66 -12.49 4.52 3.55
N MET A 67 -12.03 4.98 2.39
CA MET A 67 -11.25 4.19 1.44
C MET A 67 -10.08 5.01 0.94
N ILE A 68 -8.88 4.43 0.98
CA ILE A 68 -7.63 5.09 0.62
C ILE A 68 -6.89 4.23 -0.39
N GLU A 69 -6.34 4.88 -1.41
CA GLU A 69 -5.35 4.28 -2.30
C GLU A 69 -3.97 4.83 -1.96
N MET A 70 -3.06 3.95 -1.60
CA MET A 70 -1.63 4.22 -1.49
C MET A 70 -0.93 3.75 -2.76
N GLU A 71 -0.22 4.66 -3.44
CA GLU A 71 0.61 4.34 -4.60
C GLU A 71 2.09 4.43 -4.22
N PHE A 72 2.73 3.27 -4.18
CA PHE A 72 4.16 3.10 -3.97
C PHE A 72 4.86 3.06 -5.33
N GLN A 73 5.82 3.96 -5.53
CA GLN A 73 6.54 4.11 -6.80
C GLN A 73 8.00 3.71 -6.66
N GLY A 74 8.54 3.04 -7.69
CA GLY A 74 9.89 2.49 -7.61
C GLY A 74 9.96 1.36 -6.57
N LEU A 75 8.97 0.45 -6.61
CA LEU A 75 8.89 -0.70 -5.71
C LEU A 75 10.21 -1.49 -5.72
N LYS A 76 10.76 -1.73 -4.53
CA LYS A 76 11.95 -2.55 -4.29
C LYS A 76 11.54 -3.96 -3.91
N TYR A 77 10.60 -4.10 -2.97
CA TYR A 77 9.98 -5.37 -2.62
C TYR A 77 8.58 -5.18 -2.03
N LEU A 78 7.80 -6.25 -2.12
CA LEU A 78 6.58 -6.51 -1.36
C LEU A 78 6.78 -7.88 -0.68
N LYS A 79 6.63 -7.93 0.65
CA LYS A 79 6.47 -9.17 1.40
C LYS A 79 5.00 -9.25 1.83
N LEU A 80 4.34 -10.35 1.50
CA LEU A 80 2.93 -10.56 1.80
C LEU A 80 2.75 -11.98 2.34
N PHE A 81 2.44 -12.06 3.63
CA PHE A 81 2.16 -13.30 4.34
C PHE A 81 0.74 -13.21 4.91
N PRO A 82 -0.28 -13.52 4.09
CA PRO A 82 -1.67 -13.36 4.49
C PRO A 82 -2.01 -14.37 5.58
N VAL A 83 -2.80 -13.93 6.56
CA VAL A 83 -3.46 -14.86 7.48
C VAL A 83 -4.58 -15.61 6.74
N ASP A 84 -4.87 -16.83 7.18
CA ASP A 84 -6.00 -17.60 6.69
C ASP A 84 -7.32 -17.20 7.39
N GLU A 85 -8.43 -17.78 6.94
CA GLU A 85 -9.78 -17.46 7.41
C GLU A 85 -10.05 -17.78 8.88
N ARG A 86 -9.11 -18.42 9.59
CA ARG A 86 -9.23 -18.69 11.03
C ARG A 86 -8.89 -17.48 11.89
N TYR A 87 -8.20 -16.50 11.30
CA TYR A 87 -7.79 -15.28 11.96
C TYR A 87 -8.40 -14.07 11.26
N SER A 88 -8.56 -13.02 12.03
CA SER A 88 -8.97 -11.73 11.54
C SER A 88 -7.72 -11.01 10.95
N CYS A 89 -7.92 -10.23 9.88
CA CYS A 89 -6.83 -9.60 9.11
C CYS A 89 -6.84 -8.07 9.20
N GLU A 90 -7.57 -7.53 10.18
CA GLU A 90 -7.58 -6.12 10.48
C GLU A 90 -6.19 -5.61 10.81
N ILE A 91 -5.93 -4.40 10.36
CA ILE A 91 -4.78 -3.62 10.77
C ILE A 91 -5.12 -3.05 12.14
N LEU A 92 -4.45 -3.56 13.18
CA LEU A 92 -4.56 -3.03 14.54
C LEU A 92 -3.65 -1.81 14.72
N ASP A 93 -2.52 -1.78 14.01
CA ASP A 93 -1.63 -0.63 13.96
C ASP A 93 -0.74 -0.74 12.72
N SER A 94 -0.18 0.35 12.25
CA SER A 94 0.72 0.35 11.10
C SER A 94 1.80 1.41 11.23
N ASN A 95 2.90 1.20 10.52
CA ASN A 95 4.03 2.11 10.57
C ASN A 95 4.55 2.41 9.17
N ILE A 96 5.05 3.63 9.00
CA ILE A 96 5.79 4.04 7.82
C ILE A 96 7.09 4.70 8.28
N ILE A 97 8.20 4.25 7.70
CA ILE A 97 9.53 4.76 8.00
C ILE A 97 10.15 5.35 6.73
N LEU A 98 10.69 6.57 6.83
CA LEU A 98 11.56 7.14 5.81
C LEU A 98 13.01 6.75 6.15
N LYS A 99 13.66 6.00 5.28
CA LYS A 99 15.06 5.56 5.47
C LYS A 99 15.86 5.82 4.20
N GLU A 100 16.80 6.76 4.27
CA GLU A 100 17.64 7.17 3.15
C GLU A 100 16.77 7.53 1.93
N ASP A 101 16.75 6.67 0.91
CA ASP A 101 16.01 6.79 -0.35
C ASP A 101 14.83 5.80 -0.45
N CYS A 102 14.30 5.35 0.69
CA CYS A 102 13.20 4.40 0.78
C CYS A 102 12.10 4.87 1.72
N ILE A 103 10.89 4.47 1.38
CA ILE A 103 9.72 4.46 2.26
C ILE A 103 9.37 3.01 2.51
N ILE A 104 9.30 2.62 3.78
CA ILE A 104 8.92 1.28 4.21
C ILE A 104 7.59 1.39 4.94
N TRP A 105 6.56 0.69 4.45
CA TRP A 105 5.27 0.57 5.13
C TRP A 105 5.07 -0.86 5.63
N SER A 106 4.59 -0.99 6.86
CA SER A 106 4.20 -2.24 7.51
C SER A 106 2.77 -2.13 8.01
N ASP A 107 1.98 -3.20 7.87
CA ASP A 107 0.64 -3.34 8.47
C ASP A 107 0.67 -3.72 9.96
N CYS A 108 1.83 -3.52 10.61
CA CYS A 108 2.07 -3.73 12.03
C CYS A 108 3.11 -2.70 12.53
N GLU A 109 2.91 -2.11 13.71
CA GLU A 109 3.73 -1.02 14.29
C GLU A 109 5.24 -1.36 14.34
N ASP A 110 5.57 -2.53 14.88
CA ASP A 110 6.94 -2.90 15.27
C ASP A 110 7.75 -3.57 14.15
N LYS A 111 7.11 -3.93 13.03
CA LYS A 111 7.76 -4.75 12.01
C LYS A 111 8.39 -3.90 10.92
N THR A 112 9.72 -3.90 10.88
CA THR A 112 10.50 -3.29 9.78
C THR A 112 11.06 -4.32 8.80
N GLU A 113 10.96 -5.59 9.17
CA GLU A 113 11.32 -6.76 8.37
C GLU A 113 10.29 -7.86 8.61
N LEU A 114 10.16 -8.78 7.65
CA LEU A 114 9.35 -10.00 7.74
C LEU A 114 10.18 -11.18 7.25
N GLU A 115 10.13 -12.30 7.95
CA GLU A 115 10.82 -13.55 7.63
C GLU A 115 9.83 -14.68 7.30
N ASP A 116 10.35 -15.80 6.78
CA ASP A 116 9.51 -16.97 6.51
C ASP A 116 8.89 -17.51 7.80
N GLY A 117 7.56 -17.57 7.83
CA GLY A 117 6.78 -17.97 9.00
C GLY A 117 6.13 -16.81 9.74
N ASP A 118 6.49 -15.56 9.42
CA ASP A 118 5.73 -14.39 9.84
C ASP A 118 4.37 -14.29 9.13
N THR A 119 3.48 -13.49 9.72
CA THR A 119 2.30 -12.94 9.05
C THR A 119 2.42 -11.42 8.92
N GLY A 120 1.74 -10.87 7.92
CA GLY A 120 1.65 -9.43 7.67
C GLY A 120 2.16 -9.02 6.28
N THR A 121 2.24 -7.70 6.10
CA THR A 121 2.55 -7.05 4.83
C THR A 121 3.62 -6.01 5.04
N LEU A 122 4.67 -6.06 4.23
CA LEU A 122 5.75 -5.07 4.23
C LEU A 122 6.04 -4.61 2.80
N VAL A 123 5.96 -3.31 2.56
CA VAL A 123 6.24 -2.68 1.27
C VAL A 123 7.44 -1.77 1.40
N CYS A 124 8.39 -1.87 0.47
CA CYS A 124 9.50 -0.93 0.35
C CYS A 124 9.55 -0.35 -1.06
N ALA A 125 9.56 0.98 -1.15
CA ALA A 125 9.55 1.71 -2.40
C ALA A 125 10.33 3.02 -2.28
N SER A 126 10.56 3.71 -3.40
CA SER A 126 11.25 5.00 -3.40
C SER A 126 10.35 6.18 -3.02
N LYS A 127 9.05 6.11 -3.35
CA LYS A 127 8.08 7.18 -3.07
C LYS A 127 6.74 6.59 -2.70
N LEU A 128 5.96 7.38 -1.97
CA LEU A 128 4.59 7.08 -1.58
C LEU A 128 3.75 8.33 -1.79
N ARG A 129 2.61 8.13 -2.44
CA ARG A 129 1.53 9.11 -2.47
C ARG A 129 0.21 8.42 -2.20
N TRP A 130 -0.78 9.17 -1.74
CA TRP A 130 -2.07 8.63 -1.40
C TRP A 130 -3.22 9.54 -1.83
N ARG A 131 -4.42 8.97 -1.93
CA ARG A 131 -5.67 9.73 -2.14
C ARG A 131 -6.85 8.98 -1.55
N SER A 132 -7.89 9.73 -1.21
CA SER A 132 -9.19 9.17 -0.82
C SER A 132 -9.98 8.69 -2.04
N ILE A 133 -10.69 7.58 -1.88
CA ILE A 133 -11.64 7.03 -2.86
C ILE A 133 -13.05 7.14 -2.28
N PHE A 134 -14.02 7.50 -3.11
CA PHE A 134 -15.43 7.64 -2.72
C PHE A 134 -16.32 6.77 -3.61
N GLY A 135 -17.37 6.18 -3.03
CA GLY A 135 -18.38 5.43 -3.77
C GLY A 135 -18.01 3.98 -4.12
N TYR A 136 -16.90 3.45 -3.60
CA TYR A 136 -16.42 2.08 -3.85
C TYR A 136 -16.22 1.26 -2.57
N MET A 137 -16.85 1.65 -1.46
CA MET A 137 -16.85 0.87 -0.22
C MET A 137 -17.57 -0.47 -0.41
N GLY A 138 -17.12 -1.49 0.33
CA GLY A 138 -17.73 -2.80 0.37
C GLY A 138 -17.01 -3.84 -0.49
N GLU A 139 -17.76 -4.89 -0.86
CA GLU A 139 -17.20 -6.15 -1.35
C GLU A 139 -16.64 -6.09 -2.78
N LYS A 140 -17.13 -5.18 -3.63
CA LYS A 140 -16.78 -5.14 -5.05
C LYS A 140 -15.32 -4.73 -5.26
N ASN A 141 -14.72 -5.28 -6.32
CA ASN A 141 -13.38 -4.90 -6.73
C ASN A 141 -13.34 -3.44 -7.21
N TYR A 142 -12.24 -2.76 -6.92
CA TYR A 142 -11.98 -1.39 -7.38
C TYR A 142 -11.32 -1.35 -8.77
N TRP A 143 -10.34 -2.22 -9.02
CA TRP A 143 -9.61 -2.32 -10.31
C TRP A 143 -10.27 -3.27 -11.30
#